data_AF-A0A962VU04-F1
#
_entry.id   AF-A0A962VU04-F1
#
_cell.length_a   1.000
_cell.length_b   1.000
_cell.length_c   1.000
_cell.angle_alpha   90.00
_cell.angle_beta   90.00
_cell.angle_gamma   90.00
#
_symmetry.space_group_name_H-M   'P 1'
#
loop_
_entity.id
_entity.type
_entity.pdbx_description
1 polymer ?
#
loop_
_entity_poly.entity_id
_entity_poly.type
_entity_poly.pdbx_seq_one_letter_code
_entity_poly.pdbx_strand_id
1 'polypeptide(L)'
;MPFKNSATHYGSVTRFLHWSVVVLFLWQYVSAAIMTHLAKDKTLLSLTQGDFYNWHKSIGLTLLALALARLIWRKTTPLPDWAPTLSLAERAFSHWNEVRLYWCMFLLPISG
;
A
#
# COMPACT_ATOMS: atom_id res chain seq x y z
N MET A 1 10.58 -15.19 14.33
CA MET A 1 10.40 -13.72 14.30
C MET A 1 9.19 -13.37 15.14
N PRO A 2 9.24 -12.31 15.99
CA PRO A 2 8.09 -11.94 16.82
C PRO A 2 6.92 -11.44 15.97
N PHE A 3 5.69 -11.73 16.39
CA PHE A 3 4.48 -11.32 15.67
C PHE A 3 4.20 -9.82 15.79
N LYS A 4 4.35 -9.26 17.00
CA LYS A 4 4.16 -7.86 17.32
C LYS A 4 5.47 -7.08 17.21
N ASN A 5 5.38 -5.76 17.08
CA ASN A 5 6.55 -4.88 17.12
C ASN A 5 7.14 -4.81 18.53
N SER A 6 8.37 -4.31 18.60
CA SER A 6 9.03 -3.89 19.82
C SER A 6 9.57 -2.46 19.66
N ALA A 7 10.22 -1.93 20.68
CA ALA A 7 10.89 -0.64 20.63
C ALA A 7 12.03 -0.57 19.58
N THR A 8 12.58 -1.72 19.17
CA THR A 8 13.77 -1.75 18.30
C THR A 8 13.51 -2.30 16.90
N HIS A 9 12.40 -3.03 16.68
CA HIS A 9 12.12 -3.64 15.38
C HIS A 9 10.63 -3.92 15.14
N TYR A 10 10.26 -3.96 13.87
CA TYR A 10 8.93 -4.36 13.42
C TYR A 10 8.71 -5.87 13.50
N GLY A 11 7.53 -6.26 13.96
CA GLY A 11 7.08 -7.64 13.98
C GLY A 11 6.74 -8.18 12.58
N SER A 12 6.59 -9.50 12.48
CA SER A 12 6.29 -10.19 11.21
C SER A 12 4.97 -9.73 10.60
N VAL A 13 3.94 -9.46 11.41
CA VAL A 13 2.63 -8.99 10.91
C VAL A 13 2.74 -7.61 10.27
N THR A 14 3.45 -6.68 10.91
CA THR A 14 3.66 -5.33 10.35
C THR A 14 4.41 -5.38 9.03
N ARG A 15 5.46 -6.21 8.96
CA ARG A 15 6.23 -6.41 7.72
C ARG A 15 5.39 -7.04 6.62
N PHE A 16 4.60 -8.07 6.95
CA PHE A 16 3.70 -8.72 6.00
C PHE A 16 2.70 -7.71 5.43
N LEU A 17 1.96 -7.00 6.29
CA LEU A 17 0.98 -6.00 5.86
C LEU A 17 1.63 -4.90 5.01
N HIS A 18 2.81 -4.43 5.39
CA HIS A 18 3.54 -3.43 4.61
C HIS A 18 3.90 -3.94 3.21
N TRP A 19 4.53 -5.11 3.11
CA TRP A 19 4.95 -5.65 1.82
C TRP A 19 3.77 -6.08 0.94
N SER A 20 2.68 -6.60 1.52
CA SER A 20 1.44 -6.86 0.78
C SER A 20 0.89 -5.59 0.17
N VAL A 21 0.82 -4.49 0.94
CA VAL A 21 0.39 -3.19 0.40
C VAL A 21 1.33 -2.72 -0.71
N VAL A 22 2.65 -2.80 -0.55
CA VAL A 22 3.62 -2.38 -1.59
C VAL A 22 3.41 -3.16 -2.89
N VAL A 23 3.30 -4.49 -2.82
CA VAL A 23 3.13 -5.35 -4.01
C VAL A 23 1.82 -5.04 -4.72
N LEU A 24 0.72 -4.94 -3.97
CA LEU A 24 -0.58 -4.65 -4.57
C LEU A 24 -0.65 -3.21 -5.10
N PHE A 25 0.01 -2.25 -4.46
CA PHE A 25 0.07 -0.87 -4.96
C PHE A 25 0.85 -0.79 -6.27
N LEU A 26 1.96 -1.51 -6.39
CA LEU A 26 2.71 -1.64 -7.64
C LEU A 26 1.84 -2.26 -8.74
N TRP A 27 1.10 -3.32 -8.42
CA TRP A 27 0.13 -3.90 -9.34
C TRP A 27 -0.94 -2.90 -9.77
N GLN A 28 -1.49 -2.09 -8.85
CA GLN A 28 -2.47 -1.06 -9.18
C GLN A 28 -1.92 -0.03 -10.16
N TYR A 29 -0.68 0.41 -9.96
CA TYR A 29 -0.02 1.34 -10.88
C TYR A 29 0.17 0.73 -12.28
N VAL A 30 0.69 -0.50 -12.35
CA VAL A 30 0.95 -1.20 -13.62
C VAL A 30 -0.35 -1.53 -14.35
N SER A 31 -1.36 -2.06 -13.65
CA SER A 31 -2.67 -2.37 -14.24
C SER A 31 -3.38 -1.11 -14.73
N ALA A 32 -3.29 0.01 -14.01
CA ALA A 32 -3.84 1.29 -14.45
C ALA A 32 -3.16 1.78 -15.74
N ALA A 33 -1.84 1.69 -15.83
CA ALA A 33 -1.11 2.03 -17.05
C ALA A 33 -1.53 1.13 -18.21
N ILE A 34 -1.65 -0.18 -18.00
CA ILE A 34 -2.06 -1.12 -19.05
C ILE A 34 -3.50 -0.84 -19.50
N MET A 35 -4.47 -0.75 -18.57
CA MET A 35 -5.89 -0.61 -18.91
C MET A 35 -6.21 0.71 -19.65
N THR A 36 -5.41 1.75 -19.42
CA THR A 36 -5.58 3.07 -20.06
C THR A 36 -4.91 3.17 -21.44
N HIS A 37 -3.94 2.30 -21.75
CA HIS A 37 -3.17 2.36 -22.99
C HIS A 37 -3.40 1.16 -23.93
N LEU A 38 -3.93 0.04 -23.43
CA LEU A 38 -4.24 -1.14 -24.24
C LEU A 38 -5.45 -0.87 -25.13
N ALA A 39 -5.31 -0.99 -26.45
CA ALA A 39 -6.42 -0.83 -27.38
C ALA A 39 -7.47 -1.95 -27.20
N LYS A 40 -8.75 -1.62 -27.44
CA LYS A 40 -9.89 -2.54 -27.18
C LYS A 40 -9.85 -3.83 -28.01
N ASP A 41 -9.24 -3.80 -29.20
CA ASP A 41 -9.08 -4.96 -30.09
C ASP A 41 -7.80 -5.77 -29.81
N LYS A 42 -7.01 -5.37 -28.82
CA LYS A 42 -5.74 -6.01 -28.47
C LYS A 42 -5.84 -6.73 -27.13
N THR A 43 -5.00 -7.75 -26.99
CA THR A 43 -4.81 -8.48 -25.74
C THR A 43 -3.35 -8.42 -25.32
N LEU A 44 -3.10 -8.38 -24.02
CA LEU A 44 -1.78 -8.54 -23.43
C LEU A 44 -1.81 -9.75 -22.50
N LEU A 45 -0.88 -10.70 -22.66
CA LEU A 45 -0.88 -11.96 -21.90
C LEU A 45 -2.24 -12.70 -21.97
N SER A 46 -2.89 -12.67 -23.14
CA SER A 46 -4.23 -13.23 -23.38
C SER A 46 -5.36 -12.58 -22.57
N LEU A 47 -5.11 -11.40 -21.99
CA LEU A 47 -6.10 -10.63 -21.24
C LEU A 47 -6.53 -9.40 -22.04
N THR A 48 -7.81 -9.07 -21.96
CA THR A 48 -8.40 -7.90 -22.61
C THR A 48 -8.24 -6.65 -21.74
N GLN A 49 -8.46 -5.47 -22.34
CA GLN A 49 -8.56 -4.22 -21.58
C GLN A 49 -9.57 -4.32 -20.42
N GLY A 50 -10.72 -4.96 -20.64
CA GLY A 50 -11.77 -5.14 -19.63
C GLY A 50 -11.32 -5.98 -18.44
N ASP A 51 -10.50 -7.00 -18.67
CA ASP A 51 -9.96 -7.84 -17.59
C ASP A 51 -9.06 -7.04 -16.66
N PHE A 52 -8.18 -6.19 -17.22
CA PHE A 52 -7.34 -5.29 -16.42
C PHE A 52 -8.17 -4.29 -15.61
N TYR A 53 -9.27 -3.74 -16.16
CA TYR A 53 -10.19 -2.88 -15.40
C TYR A 53 -10.85 -3.64 -14.24
N ASN A 54 -11.31 -4.87 -14.48
CA ASN A 54 -11.95 -5.69 -13.44
C ASN A 54 -10.96 -6.03 -12.32
N TRP A 55 -9.74 -6.41 -12.69
CA TRP A 55 -8.66 -6.70 -11.73
C TRP A 55 -8.23 -5.46 -10.96
N HIS A 56 -8.11 -4.30 -11.61
CA HIS A 56 -7.76 -3.05 -10.95
C HIS A 56 -8.79 -2.70 -9.86
N LYS A 57 -10.09 -2.86 -10.16
CA LYS A 57 -11.15 -2.59 -9.18
C LYS A 57 -11.16 -3.59 -8.02
N SER A 58 -11.09 -4.88 -8.30
CA SER A 58 -11.17 -5.93 -7.27
C SER A 58 -9.93 -5.96 -6.36
N ILE A 59 -8.74 -5.81 -6.93
CA ILE A 59 -7.48 -5.72 -6.18
C ILE A 59 -7.40 -4.38 -5.46
N GLY A 60 -7.91 -3.29 -6.04
CA GLY A 60 -8.05 -2.00 -5.37
C GLY A 60 -8.88 -2.07 -4.09
N LEU A 61 -10.01 -2.77 -4.13
CA LEU A 61 -10.84 -3.00 -2.94
C LEU A 61 -10.11 -3.86 -1.89
N THR A 62 -9.37 -4.88 -2.33
CA THR A 62 -8.55 -5.70 -1.44
C THR A 62 -7.44 -4.87 -0.77
N LEU A 63 -6.79 -3.98 -1.54
CA LEU A 63 -5.77 -3.06 -1.04
C LEU A 63 -6.36 -2.08 -0.02
N LEU A 64 -7.58 -1.58 -0.24
CA LEU A 64 -8.30 -0.73 0.72
C LEU A 64 -8.53 -1.47 2.05
N ALA A 65 -8.98 -2.73 2.00
CA ALA A 65 -9.15 -3.55 3.19
C ALA A 65 -7.81 -3.80 3.92
N LEU A 66 -6.72 -4.08 3.18
CA LEU A 66 -5.38 -4.23 3.75
C LEU A 66 -4.84 -2.93 4.35
N ALA A 67 -5.13 -1.77 3.74
CA ALA A 67 -4.75 -0.47 4.27
C ALA A 67 -5.46 -0.20 5.61
N LEU A 68 -6.74 -0.56 5.72
CA LEU A 68 -7.50 -0.48 6.97
C LEU A 68 -6.91 -1.43 8.03
N ALA A 69 -6.67 -2.69 7.67
CA ALA A 69 -6.05 -3.67 8.57
C ALA A 69 -4.67 -3.18 9.07
N ARG A 70 -3.86 -2.60 8.17
CA ARG A 70 -2.57 -2.00 8.48
C ARG A 70 -2.70 -0.83 9.45
N LEU A 71 -3.68 0.06 9.23
CA LEU A 71 -3.92 1.21 10.11
C LEU A 71 -4.34 0.75 11.51
N ILE A 72 -5.27 -0.22 11.60
CA ILE A 72 -5.71 -0.81 12.87
C ILE A 72 -4.52 -1.46 13.58
N TRP A 73 -3.74 -2.28 12.87
CA TRP A 73 -2.56 -2.94 13.44
C TRP A 73 -1.51 -1.94 13.97
N ARG A 74 -1.27 -0.85 13.22
CA ARG A 74 -0.38 0.24 13.64
C ARG A 74 -0.87 0.92 14.92
N LYS A 75 -2.18 1.04 15.12
CA LYS A 75 -2.76 1.68 16.31
C LYS A 75 -2.78 0.77 17.54
N THR A 76 -2.78 -0.55 17.36
CA THR A 76 -2.87 -1.55 18.44
C THR A 76 -1.52 -2.17 18.83
N THR A 77 -0.44 -1.83 18.13
CA THR A 77 0.91 -2.35 18.37
C THR A 77 1.87 -1.18 18.58
N PRO A 78 2.84 -1.26 19.51
CA PRO A 78 3.84 -0.20 19.68
C PRO A 78 4.60 0.05 18.37
N LEU A 79 5.09 1.27 18.16
CA LEU A 79 6.01 1.56 17.07
C LEU A 79 7.44 1.54 17.61
N PRO A 80 8.42 1.07 16.81
CA PRO A 80 9.83 1.26 17.15
C PRO A 80 10.14 2.75 17.30
N ASP A 81 11.12 3.06 18.16
CA ASP A 81 11.58 4.43 18.35
C ASP A 81 12.22 4.98 17.07
N TRP A 82 12.20 6.31 16.94
CA TRP A 82 12.95 6.96 15.87
C TRP A 82 14.43 6.61 15.98
N ALA A 83 15.06 6.33 14.83
CA ALA A 83 16.49 6.09 14.81
C ALA A 83 17.23 7.32 15.38
N PRO A 84 18.22 7.12 16.28
CA PRO A 84 18.91 8.21 16.97
C PRO A 84 19.68 9.12 16.00
N THR A 85 20.01 8.62 14.81
CA THR A 85 20.69 9.34 13.73
C THR A 85 19.80 10.34 12.99
N LEU A 86 18.48 10.27 13.13
CA LEU A 86 17.56 11.17 12.42
C LEU A 86 17.46 12.52 13.11
N SER A 87 17.73 13.58 12.35
CA SER A 87 17.45 14.96 12.70
C SER A 87 15.94 15.22 12.85
N LEU A 88 15.57 16.32 13.51
CA LEU A 88 14.16 16.71 13.66
C LEU A 88 13.46 16.92 12.31
N ALA A 89 14.18 17.46 11.31
CA ALA A 89 13.65 17.68 9.97
C ALA A 89 13.35 16.36 9.24
N GLU A 90 14.24 15.37 9.33
CA GLU A 90 14.03 14.06 8.69
C GLU A 90 12.90 13.28 9.36
N ARG A 91 12.74 13.40 10.68
CA ARG A 91 11.59 12.83 11.41
C ARG A 91 10.29 13.46 10.94
N ALA A 92 10.26 14.79 10.82
CA ALA A 92 9.10 15.51 10.33
C ALA A 92 8.74 15.07 8.90
N PHE A 93 9.71 15.07 7.99
CA PHE A 93 9.49 14.62 6.61
C PHE A 93 8.96 13.19 6.54
N SER A 94 9.58 12.27 7.30
CA SER A 94 9.16 10.87 7.36
C SER A 94 7.72 10.73 7.84
N HIS A 95 7.34 11.48 8.89
CA HIS A 95 5.98 11.50 9.40
C HIS A 95 4.98 12.07 8.39
N TRP A 96 5.29 13.20 7.77
CA TRP A 96 4.45 13.82 6.74
C TRP A 96 4.24 12.90 5.54
N ASN A 97 5.30 12.22 5.09
CA ASN A 97 5.22 11.25 4.01
C ASN A 97 4.31 10.07 4.39
N GLU A 98 4.48 9.50 5.59
CA GLU A 98 3.62 8.42 6.08
C GLU A 98 2.14 8.84 6.09
N VAL A 99 1.84 10.02 6.62
CA VAL A 99 0.47 10.55 6.70
C VAL A 99 -0.14 10.74 5.31
N ARG A 100 0.60 11.33 4.36
CA ARG A 100 0.13 11.52 2.98
C ARG A 100 -0.10 10.20 2.27
N LEU A 101 0.80 9.24 2.44
CA LEU A 101 0.65 7.90 1.86
C LEU A 101 -0.60 7.20 2.40
N TYR A 102 -0.88 7.32 3.70
CA TYR A 102 -2.15 6.81 4.25
C TYR A 102 -3.35 7.50 3.62
N TRP A 103 -3.36 8.83 3.52
CA TRP A 103 -4.45 9.54 2.85
C TRP A 103 -4.67 9.07 1.41
N CYS A 104 -3.60 8.94 0.62
CA CYS A 104 -3.69 8.44 -0.75
C CYS A 104 -4.25 7.00 -0.81
N MET A 105 -3.85 6.13 0.11
CA MET A 105 -4.32 4.73 0.17
C MET A 105 -5.83 4.61 0.41
N PHE A 106 -6.48 5.62 1.02
CA PHE A 106 -7.92 5.63 1.26
C PHE A 106 -8.68 6.49 0.25
N LEU A 107 -8.21 7.72 -0.01
CA LEU A 107 -8.93 8.67 -0.85
C LEU A 107 -8.97 8.23 -2.32
N LEU A 108 -7.87 7.73 -2.87
CA LEU A 108 -7.81 7.35 -4.30
C LEU A 108 -8.76 6.18 -4.63
N PRO A 109 -8.79 5.08 -3.85
CA PRO A 109 -9.74 4.00 -4.13
C PRO A 109 -11.21 4.41 -3.87
N ILE A 110 -11.46 5.33 -2.93
CA ILE A 110 -12.82 5.81 -2.64
C ILE A 110 -13.34 6.74 -3.75
N SER A 111 -12.45 7.53 -4.38
CA SER A 111 -12.86 8.43 -5.47
C SER A 111 -13.24 7.71 -6.77
N GLY A 112 -12.84 6.44 -6.93
CA GLY A 112 -13.05 5.66 -8.16
C GLY A 112 -11.82 5.67 -9.05
#